data_AF-A0A8X6H3H8-F1
#
_entry.id   AF-A0A8X6H3H8-F1
#
_cell.length_a   1.000
_cell.length_b   1.000
_cell.length_c   1.000
_cell.angle_alpha   90.00
_cell.angle_beta   90.00
_cell.angle_gamma   90.00
#
_symmetry.space_group_name_H-M   'P 1'
#
loop_
_entity.id
_entity.type
_entity.pdbx_description
1 polymer ?
#
loop_
_entity_poly.entity_id
_entity_poly.type
_entity_poly.pdbx_seq_one_letter_code
_entity_poly.pdbx_strand_id
1 'polypeptide(L)'
;MKRRQGQPTITSFFKKLKAYNLDDAANVDKKSHNRSFQPKWITNDFAWLAYSASEDSVYCKPCWLFFHEGVGKGGHQNPGKLVSVGFRDWKKAKESFKKHMEKEYHKLCVLQATSFLKISAGKQLDIASQLDSQRTKEIAENRAAIEPIIRTILFCAEQELPLRGDHDSGALSLTRLEKKDGKFRALLRFRIESGDKHLEKHVLNSSKNATYMSPIIQNEVIQTCSDIVTEKVIDRISNAECFSLLGDETMDVSGTEQLSLCIRYFDIPDLQAPVLREDFVGFIPITDQSSENLANVILQRCDELNLDMTKCVGQGYDGAANMAGHLSGVQTRIRENYPKARYIHCASHRLNLTLSNVMSVQQYATVLELLVKL
;
A
#
# COMPACT_ATOMS: atom_id res chain seq x y z
N MET A 1 29.30 -3.51 9.95
CA MET A 1 30.21 -3.16 11.08
C MET A 1 31.61 -2.91 10.54
N LYS A 2 32.07 -1.65 10.43
CA LYS A 2 33.47 -1.35 10.13
C LYS A 2 34.30 -1.56 11.39
N ARG A 3 35.26 -2.50 11.37
CA ARG A 3 36.24 -2.72 12.46
C ARG A 3 37.12 -1.48 12.61
N ARG A 4 37.39 -1.05 13.85
CA ARG A 4 38.46 -0.07 14.13
C ARG A 4 39.83 -0.68 13.80
N GLN A 5 40.70 0.08 13.16
CA GLN A 5 42.12 -0.29 13.01
C GLN A 5 42.74 -0.41 14.41
N GLY A 6 43.39 -1.55 14.68
CA GLY A 6 44.08 -1.81 15.95
C GLY A 6 43.38 -2.76 16.93
N GLN A 7 42.14 -3.19 16.69
CA GLN A 7 41.55 -4.26 17.50
C GLN A 7 42.12 -5.64 17.09
N PRO A 8 42.64 -6.44 18.04
CA PRO A 8 43.09 -7.80 17.77
C PRO A 8 41.96 -8.62 17.11
N THR A 9 42.26 -9.26 15.97
CA THR A 9 41.31 -10.13 15.27
C THR A 9 40.90 -11.32 16.17
N ILE A 10 39.71 -11.88 15.95
CA ILE A 10 39.30 -13.18 16.54
C ILE A 10 40.43 -14.22 16.38
N THR A 11 41.10 -14.23 15.23
CA THR A 11 42.24 -15.10 14.96
C THR A 11 43.44 -14.82 15.88
N SER A 12 43.74 -13.55 16.18
CA SER A 12 44.79 -13.18 17.14
C SER A 12 44.40 -13.47 18.60
N PHE A 13 43.11 -13.44 18.94
CA PHE A 13 42.58 -13.86 20.24
C PHE A 13 42.80 -15.35 20.49
N PHE A 14 42.39 -16.19 19.53
CA PHE A 14 42.60 -17.63 19.61
C PHE A 14 44.07 -18.03 19.43
N LYS A 15 44.91 -17.18 18.81
CA LYS A 15 46.38 -17.34 18.87
C LYS A 15 46.98 -17.01 20.24
N LYS A 16 46.44 -16.00 20.94
CA LYS A 16 46.88 -15.62 22.30
C LYS A 16 46.37 -16.60 23.37
N LEU A 17 45.13 -17.07 23.21
CA LEU A 17 44.57 -18.17 23.99
C LEU A 17 45.05 -19.49 23.39
N LYS A 18 46.28 -19.92 23.73
CA LYS A 18 46.58 -21.35 23.61
C LYS A 18 45.49 -22.10 24.38
N ALA A 19 44.68 -22.87 23.66
CA ALA A 19 43.68 -23.74 24.25
C ALA A 19 44.41 -24.62 25.28
N TYR A 20 44.17 -24.34 26.56
CA TYR A 20 44.45 -25.33 27.58
C TYR A 20 43.46 -26.46 27.33
N ASN A 21 43.93 -27.57 26.75
CA ASN A 21 43.38 -28.85 27.15
C ASN A 21 43.62 -28.95 28.66
N LEU A 22 42.55 -29.23 29.41
CA LEU A 22 42.51 -29.17 30.87
C LEU A 22 43.45 -30.17 31.58
N ASP A 23 44.21 -30.96 30.82
CA ASP A 23 45.06 -32.04 31.33
C ASP A 23 46.51 -31.59 31.64
N ASP A 24 46.99 -30.48 31.08
CA ASP A 24 48.39 -30.06 31.25
C ASP A 24 48.65 -29.20 32.51
N ALA A 25 47.64 -28.96 33.36
CA ALA A 25 47.76 -28.13 34.55
C ALA A 25 48.49 -28.82 35.73
N ALA A 26 49.08 -30.00 35.52
CA ALA A 26 49.67 -30.81 36.57
C ALA A 26 51.13 -30.48 36.92
N ASN A 27 51.86 -29.68 36.13
CA ASN A 27 53.26 -29.37 36.42
C ASN A 27 53.61 -27.90 36.17
N VAL A 28 53.33 -27.05 37.17
CA VAL A 28 54.03 -25.77 37.33
C VAL A 28 54.68 -25.77 38.71
N ASP A 29 56.01 -25.70 38.72
CA ASP A 29 56.88 -25.68 39.90
C ASP A 29 56.36 -24.74 40.98
N LYS A 30 56.01 -25.31 42.14
CA LYS A 30 55.65 -24.55 43.34
C LYS A 30 56.90 -23.93 43.96
N LYS A 31 57.20 -22.68 43.62
CA LYS A 31 58.06 -21.82 44.45
C LYS A 31 57.22 -20.76 45.16
N SER A 32 57.31 -20.78 46.49
CA SER A 32 57.13 -19.67 47.46
C SER A 32 55.84 -18.82 47.35
N HIS A 33 54.91 -19.00 48.30
CA HIS A 33 53.87 -18.07 48.81
C HIS A 33 53.19 -17.02 47.88
N ASN A 34 53.18 -17.21 46.56
CA ASN A 34 52.47 -16.34 45.63
C ASN A 34 51.16 -17.01 45.18
N ARG A 35 50.04 -16.30 45.36
CA ARG A 35 48.72 -16.73 44.87
C ARG A 35 48.78 -16.82 43.34
N SER A 36 48.12 -17.81 42.75
CA SER A 36 48.09 -18.04 41.30
C SER A 36 46.65 -18.26 40.79
N PHE A 37 46.48 -18.19 39.47
CA PHE A 37 45.21 -18.52 38.81
C PHE A 37 44.71 -19.92 39.20
N GLN A 38 43.40 -20.06 39.41
CA GLN A 38 42.77 -21.34 39.73
C GLN A 38 41.84 -21.78 38.58
N PRO A 39 42.13 -22.91 37.89
CA PRO A 39 41.32 -23.41 36.79
C PRO A 39 39.83 -23.60 37.14
N LYS A 40 39.55 -23.96 38.40
CA LYS A 40 38.19 -24.13 38.94
C LYS A 40 37.31 -22.87 38.77
N TRP A 41 37.91 -21.69 38.68
CA TRP A 41 37.14 -20.45 38.46
C TRP A 41 36.48 -20.42 37.08
N ILE A 42 37.09 -21.00 36.04
CA ILE A 42 36.49 -21.07 34.70
C ILE A 42 35.46 -22.18 34.64
N THR A 43 35.73 -23.34 35.23
CA THR A 43 34.86 -24.51 35.11
C THR A 43 33.61 -24.44 35.96
N ASN A 44 33.69 -23.87 37.17
CA ASN A 44 32.61 -23.97 38.16
C ASN A 44 31.92 -22.63 38.44
N ASP A 45 32.68 -21.54 38.53
CA ASP A 45 32.17 -20.28 39.10
C ASP A 45 31.92 -19.19 38.04
N PHE A 46 32.72 -19.13 36.97
CA PHE A 46 32.76 -18.02 36.02
C PHE A 46 33.11 -18.51 34.60
N ALA A 47 32.21 -19.26 33.98
CA ALA A 47 32.38 -19.83 32.63
C ALA A 47 32.64 -18.80 31.51
N TRP A 48 32.40 -17.50 31.75
CA TRP A 48 32.67 -16.41 30.82
C TRP A 48 34.13 -15.93 30.83
N LEU A 49 34.98 -16.43 31.74
CA LEU A 49 36.41 -16.10 31.78
C LEU A 49 37.22 -16.91 30.75
N ALA A 50 38.36 -16.35 30.35
CA ALA A 50 39.40 -17.01 29.58
C ALA A 50 40.78 -16.61 30.13
N TYR A 51 41.66 -17.59 30.34
CA TYR A 51 43.01 -17.37 30.87
C TYR A 51 44.06 -17.39 29.75
N SER A 52 44.94 -16.40 29.74
CA SER A 52 46.09 -16.30 28.86
C SER A 52 47.35 -16.68 29.63
N ALA A 53 47.98 -17.80 29.29
CA ALA A 53 49.20 -18.26 29.94
C ALA A 53 50.43 -17.39 29.61
N SER A 54 50.51 -16.89 28.37
CA SER A 54 51.61 -16.01 27.93
C SER A 54 51.60 -14.67 28.68
N GLU A 55 50.40 -14.21 29.03
CA GLU A 55 50.20 -12.97 29.76
C GLU A 55 49.75 -13.24 31.20
N ASP A 56 49.95 -14.42 31.77
CA ASP A 56 49.48 -14.86 33.10
C ASP A 56 48.26 -14.07 33.63
N SER A 57 47.18 -14.01 32.85
CA SER A 57 46.07 -13.09 33.15
C SER A 57 44.74 -13.60 32.62
N VAL A 58 43.66 -13.12 33.23
CA VAL A 58 42.30 -13.49 32.85
C VAL A 58 41.60 -12.35 32.13
N TYR A 59 40.80 -12.72 31.12
CA TYR A 59 39.93 -11.88 30.32
C TYR A 59 38.49 -12.37 30.37
N CYS A 60 37.54 -11.47 30.15
CA CYS A 60 36.12 -11.77 30.00
C CYS A 60 35.79 -11.99 28.52
N LYS A 61 35.40 -13.21 28.11
CA LYS A 61 35.14 -13.57 26.71
C LYS A 61 34.09 -12.65 26.05
N PRO A 62 32.90 -12.43 26.64
CA PRO A 62 31.89 -11.56 26.03
C PRO A 62 32.36 -10.10 25.92
N CYS A 63 32.92 -9.54 27.00
CA CYS A 63 33.37 -8.15 27.00
C CYS A 63 34.55 -7.93 26.05
N TRP A 64 35.47 -8.88 25.94
CA TRP A 64 36.61 -8.74 25.04
C TRP A 64 36.17 -8.74 23.56
N LEU A 65 35.17 -9.55 23.21
CA LEU A 65 34.68 -9.68 21.84
C LEU A 65 33.66 -8.61 21.42
N PHE A 66 32.79 -8.19 22.34
CA PHE A 66 31.60 -7.38 22.01
C PHE A 66 31.63 -5.97 22.63
N PHE A 67 32.60 -5.63 23.48
CA PHE A 67 32.69 -4.28 24.03
C PHE A 67 33.03 -3.27 22.92
N HIS A 68 32.26 -2.18 22.90
CA HIS A 68 32.52 -0.99 22.11
C HIS A 68 32.42 0.25 23.01
N GLU A 69 33.14 1.31 22.67
CA GLU A 69 32.95 2.59 23.37
C GLU A 69 31.49 3.06 23.24
N GLY A 70 30.90 3.56 24.33
CA GLY A 70 29.55 4.11 24.34
C GLY A 70 28.44 3.25 24.97
N VAL A 71 28.74 2.13 25.63
CA VAL A 71 27.72 1.32 26.36
C VAL A 71 27.70 1.57 27.87
N GLY A 72 26.49 1.76 28.42
CA GLY A 72 26.19 2.14 29.80
C GLY A 72 25.51 3.52 29.88
N LYS A 73 24.74 3.79 30.94
CA LYS A 73 24.13 5.13 31.17
C LYS A 73 25.24 6.20 31.10
N GLY A 74 25.20 7.04 30.06
CA GLY A 74 26.14 8.15 29.84
C GLY A 74 27.43 7.83 29.06
N GLY A 75 27.66 6.60 28.55
CA GLY A 75 28.77 6.33 27.62
C GLY A 75 30.20 6.52 28.15
N HIS A 76 30.39 6.75 29.46
CA HIS A 76 31.68 7.13 30.06
C HIS A 76 32.37 6.02 30.87
N GLN A 77 31.97 4.75 30.74
CA GLN A 77 32.63 3.66 31.46
C GLN A 77 33.81 3.09 30.66
N ASN A 78 35.03 3.43 31.07
CA ASN A 78 36.24 2.88 30.46
C ASN A 78 36.38 1.37 30.76
N PRO A 79 36.66 0.53 29.74
CA PRO A 79 36.96 -0.87 29.98
C PRO A 79 38.27 -0.94 30.77
N GLY A 80 38.19 -1.44 32.00
CA GLY A 80 39.36 -1.64 32.86
C GLY A 80 39.92 -3.06 32.75
N LYS A 81 40.37 -3.58 33.90
CA LYS A 81 40.83 -4.98 34.05
C LYS A 81 39.73 -5.96 33.59
N LEU A 82 40.14 -7.10 33.00
CA LEU A 82 39.34 -8.15 32.36
C LEU A 82 38.88 -7.86 30.92
N VAL A 83 39.04 -6.64 30.40
CA VAL A 83 38.58 -6.27 29.05
C VAL A 83 39.75 -5.72 28.23
N SER A 84 40.23 -4.53 28.55
CA SER A 84 41.36 -3.89 27.86
C SER A 84 42.71 -4.35 28.40
N VAL A 85 42.75 -4.69 29.70
CA VAL A 85 43.95 -5.14 30.41
C VAL A 85 43.66 -6.46 31.11
N GLY A 86 44.57 -7.43 30.97
CA GLY A 86 44.48 -8.71 31.67
C GLY A 86 44.45 -8.56 33.19
N PHE A 87 43.59 -9.32 33.85
CA PHE A 87 43.50 -9.32 35.31
C PHE A 87 44.50 -10.32 35.91
N ARG A 88 45.35 -9.87 36.85
CA ARG A 88 46.36 -10.68 37.57
C ARG A 88 46.32 -10.58 39.10
N ASP A 89 45.37 -9.83 39.68
CA ASP A 89 45.30 -9.68 41.13
C ASP A 89 44.59 -10.89 41.76
N TRP A 90 45.35 -11.96 41.96
CA TRP A 90 44.84 -13.22 42.51
C TRP A 90 44.33 -13.10 43.95
N LYS A 91 44.70 -12.04 44.69
CA LYS A 91 44.19 -11.78 46.05
C LYS A 91 42.71 -11.37 46.02
N LYS A 92 42.31 -10.62 45.00
CA LYS A 92 40.94 -10.06 44.85
C LYS A 92 40.17 -10.65 43.67
N ALA A 93 40.57 -11.82 43.17
CA ALA A 93 40.01 -12.43 41.96
C ALA A 93 38.47 -12.59 42.03
N LYS A 94 37.96 -13.37 43.00
CA LYS A 94 36.52 -13.62 43.12
C LYS A 94 35.69 -12.36 43.33
N GLU A 95 36.17 -11.42 44.14
CA GLU A 95 35.50 -10.13 44.37
C GLU A 95 35.46 -9.29 43.08
N SER A 96 36.57 -9.23 42.34
CA SER A 96 36.68 -8.48 41.09
C SER A 96 35.82 -9.08 39.98
N PHE A 97 35.70 -10.42 39.94
CA PHE A 97 34.84 -11.11 38.98
C PHE A 97 33.37 -10.85 39.25
N LYS A 98 32.94 -10.91 40.53
CA LYS A 98 31.57 -10.55 40.93
C LYS A 98 31.24 -9.10 40.58
N LYS A 99 32.12 -8.17 40.97
CA LYS A 99 31.99 -6.75 40.63
C LYS A 99 31.95 -6.50 39.12
N HIS A 100 32.69 -7.28 38.32
CA HIS A 100 32.66 -7.18 36.85
C HIS A 100 31.32 -7.64 36.28
N MET A 101 30.76 -8.73 36.80
CA MET A 101 29.47 -9.29 36.36
C MET A 101 28.31 -8.31 36.56
N GLU A 102 28.38 -7.51 37.62
CA GLU A 102 27.35 -6.51 37.94
C GLU A 102 27.38 -5.29 37.00
N LYS A 103 28.47 -5.09 36.24
CA LYS A 103 28.60 -3.92 35.36
C LYS A 103 27.65 -4.01 34.17
N GLU A 104 27.01 -2.89 33.85
CA GLU A 104 26.04 -2.80 32.75
C GLU A 104 26.65 -3.17 31.39
N TYR A 105 27.88 -2.74 31.10
CA TYR A 105 28.53 -3.13 29.86
C TYR A 105 28.77 -4.64 29.76
N HIS A 106 29.00 -5.33 30.89
CA HIS A 106 29.17 -6.79 30.88
C HIS A 106 27.86 -7.47 30.52
N LYS A 107 26.75 -7.08 31.14
CA LYS A 107 25.41 -7.60 30.82
C LYS A 107 25.07 -7.40 29.35
N LEU A 108 25.37 -6.22 28.79
CA LEU A 108 25.15 -5.92 27.37
C LEU A 108 26.02 -6.78 26.45
N CYS A 109 27.31 -6.95 26.76
CA CYS A 109 28.20 -7.81 25.98
C CYS A 109 27.76 -9.27 26.03
N VAL A 110 27.25 -9.74 27.17
CA VAL A 110 26.67 -11.10 27.31
C VAL A 110 25.40 -11.23 26.47
N LEU A 111 24.52 -10.23 26.45
CA LEU A 111 23.33 -10.22 25.59
C LEU A 111 23.70 -10.22 24.10
N GLN A 112 24.72 -9.47 23.70
CA GLN A 112 25.23 -9.46 22.32
C GLN A 112 25.84 -10.83 21.94
N ALA A 113 26.67 -11.40 22.82
CA ALA A 113 27.28 -12.71 22.60
C ALA A 113 26.23 -13.83 22.48
N THR A 114 25.23 -13.83 23.35
CA THR A 114 24.14 -14.82 23.30
C THR A 114 23.28 -14.66 22.05
N SER A 115 22.99 -13.42 21.63
CA SER A 115 22.24 -13.15 20.40
C SER A 115 23.03 -13.60 19.16
N PHE A 116 24.33 -13.31 19.10
CA PHE A 116 25.21 -13.77 18.03
C PHE A 116 25.24 -15.30 17.92
N LEU A 117 25.34 -16.01 19.05
CA LEU A 117 25.33 -17.48 19.07
C LEU A 117 23.99 -18.05 18.60
N LYS A 118 22.85 -17.44 18.99
CA LYS A 118 21.53 -17.86 18.51
C LYS A 118 21.38 -17.67 17.00
N ILE A 119 21.87 -16.56 16.45
CA ILE A 119 21.86 -16.28 15.01
C ILE A 119 22.77 -17.26 14.26
N SER A 120 24.01 -17.44 14.75
CA SER A 120 24.97 -18.37 14.13
C SER A 120 24.53 -19.84 14.17
N ALA A 121 23.70 -20.22 15.15
CA ALA A 121 23.13 -21.56 15.27
C ALA A 121 21.79 -21.73 14.51
N GLY A 122 21.35 -20.70 13.77
CA GLY A 122 20.08 -20.73 13.03
C GLY A 122 18.82 -20.73 13.89
N LYS A 123 18.95 -20.44 15.20
CA LYS A 123 17.82 -20.45 16.15
C LYS A 123 17.04 -19.13 16.17
N GLN A 124 17.58 -18.08 15.57
CA GLN A 124 16.97 -16.74 15.52
C GLN A 124 17.50 -15.99 14.29
N LEU A 125 16.64 -15.26 13.58
CA LEU A 125 17.06 -14.36 12.49
C LEU A 125 17.76 -13.11 13.04
N ASP A 126 18.59 -12.44 12.24
CA ASP A 126 19.16 -11.15 12.63
C ASP A 126 18.08 -10.05 12.68
N ILE A 127 18.39 -8.94 13.35
CA ILE A 127 17.42 -7.87 13.61
C ILE A 127 16.91 -7.23 12.30
N ALA A 128 17.76 -7.07 11.28
CA ALA A 128 17.33 -6.47 10.02
C ALA A 128 16.34 -7.40 9.30
N SER A 129 16.63 -8.70 9.26
CA SER A 129 15.71 -9.70 8.72
C SER A 129 14.40 -9.80 9.52
N GLN A 130 14.46 -9.68 10.86
CA GLN A 130 13.25 -9.64 11.69
C GLN A 130 12.40 -8.39 11.39
N LEU A 131 13.01 -7.21 11.31
CA LEU A 131 12.31 -5.96 10.99
C LEU A 131 11.67 -6.02 9.60
N ASP A 132 12.39 -6.56 8.62
CA ASP A 132 11.86 -6.75 7.27
C ASP A 132 10.66 -7.72 7.28
N SER A 133 10.80 -8.87 7.96
CA SER A 133 9.71 -9.85 8.09
C SER A 133 8.47 -9.30 8.79
N GLN A 134 8.64 -8.48 9.84
CA GLN A 134 7.53 -7.84 10.55
C GLN A 134 6.85 -6.80 9.67
N ARG A 135 7.62 -5.99 8.93
CA ARG A 135 7.07 -5.02 8.00
C ARG A 135 6.27 -5.69 6.89
N THR A 136 6.76 -6.78 6.31
CA THR A 136 6.01 -7.55 5.31
C THR A 136 4.72 -8.09 5.88
N LYS A 137 4.75 -8.60 7.11
CA LYS A 137 3.57 -9.10 7.82
C LYS A 137 2.55 -7.99 8.06
N GLU A 138 3.00 -6.82 8.50
CA GLU A 138 2.14 -5.65 8.72
C GLU A 138 1.48 -5.17 7.42
N ILE A 139 2.23 -5.10 6.32
CA ILE A 139 1.67 -4.76 5.00
C ILE A 139 0.60 -5.77 4.59
N ALA A 140 0.86 -7.07 4.78
CA ALA A 140 -0.11 -8.12 4.47
C ALA A 140 -1.37 -8.01 5.34
N GLU A 141 -1.22 -7.79 6.65
CA GLU A 141 -2.34 -7.59 7.57
C GLU A 141 -3.18 -6.35 7.20
N ASN A 142 -2.53 -5.23 6.87
CA ASN A 142 -3.21 -4.00 6.46
C ASN A 142 -3.96 -4.16 5.13
N ARG A 143 -3.36 -4.85 4.16
CA ARG A 143 -4.03 -5.17 2.87
C ARG A 143 -5.26 -6.06 3.10
N ALA A 144 -5.12 -7.11 3.90
CA ALA A 144 -6.22 -8.01 4.23
C ALA A 144 -7.37 -7.30 4.96
N ALA A 145 -7.07 -6.26 5.74
CA ALA A 145 -8.07 -5.43 6.41
C ALA A 145 -8.78 -4.44 5.47
N ILE A 146 -8.07 -3.84 4.51
CA ILE A 146 -8.61 -2.84 3.59
C ILE A 146 -9.36 -3.49 2.42
N GLU A 147 -8.93 -4.66 1.97
CA GLU A 147 -9.58 -5.41 0.88
C GLU A 147 -11.11 -5.56 1.03
N PRO A 148 -11.67 -5.99 2.17
CA PRO A 148 -13.12 -6.10 2.33
C PRO A 148 -13.84 -4.75 2.29
N ILE A 149 -13.18 -3.65 2.67
CA ILE A 149 -13.73 -2.30 2.53
C ILE A 149 -13.88 -1.94 1.05
N ILE A 150 -12.81 -2.09 0.26
CA ILE A 150 -12.82 -1.83 -1.18
C ILE A 150 -13.84 -2.73 -1.88
N ARG A 151 -13.85 -4.04 -1.56
CA ARG A 151 -14.82 -4.99 -2.14
C ARG A 151 -16.26 -4.63 -1.82
N THR A 152 -16.53 -4.03 -0.66
CA THR A 152 -17.89 -3.59 -0.31
C THR A 152 -18.29 -2.36 -1.11
N ILE A 153 -17.37 -1.42 -1.35
CA ILE A 153 -17.60 -0.28 -2.25
C ILE A 153 -17.88 -0.75 -3.67
N LEU A 154 -17.06 -1.67 -4.20
CA LEU A 154 -17.24 -2.26 -5.52
C LEU A 154 -18.57 -3.00 -5.63
N PHE A 155 -18.92 -3.82 -4.64
CA PHE A 155 -20.22 -4.49 -4.60
C PHE A 155 -21.37 -3.50 -4.66
N CYS A 156 -21.30 -2.41 -3.89
CA CYS A 156 -22.33 -1.37 -3.96
C CYS A 156 -22.40 -0.73 -5.35
N ALA A 157 -21.27 -0.47 -6.00
CA ALA A 157 -21.24 0.08 -7.36
C ALA A 157 -21.85 -0.89 -8.39
N GLU A 158 -21.47 -2.16 -8.35
CA GLU A 158 -21.96 -3.21 -9.26
C GLU A 158 -23.45 -3.49 -9.10
N GLN A 159 -23.99 -3.31 -7.90
CA GLN A 159 -25.40 -3.55 -7.58
C GLN A 159 -26.25 -2.27 -7.57
N GLU A 160 -25.69 -1.14 -8.01
CA GLU A 160 -26.36 0.17 -8.03
C GLU A 160 -26.91 0.57 -6.64
N LEU A 161 -26.20 0.18 -5.58
CA LEU A 161 -26.57 0.48 -4.20
C LEU A 161 -25.89 1.76 -3.73
N PRO A 162 -26.64 2.74 -3.18
CA PRO A 162 -26.02 3.88 -2.52
C PRO A 162 -25.21 3.41 -1.30
N LEU A 163 -24.00 3.96 -1.13
CA LEU A 163 -23.20 3.70 0.08
C LEU A 163 -23.84 4.30 1.34
N ARG A 164 -24.51 5.44 1.16
CA ARG A 164 -25.05 6.31 2.20
C ARG A 164 -26.37 5.81 2.80
N GLY A 165 -26.75 6.39 3.94
CA GLY A 165 -28.06 6.25 4.59
C GLY A 165 -28.23 7.27 5.71
N ASP A 166 -29.03 6.92 6.73
CA ASP A 166 -29.37 7.88 7.78
C ASP A 166 -28.16 8.21 8.69
N HIS A 167 -27.25 7.26 8.88
CA HIS A 167 -26.05 7.40 9.72
C HIS A 167 -24.82 6.82 9.00
N ASP A 168 -23.91 7.71 8.59
CA ASP A 168 -22.74 7.37 7.76
C ASP A 168 -21.38 7.70 8.42
N SER A 169 -21.39 8.22 9.64
CA SER A 169 -20.19 8.75 10.31
C SER A 169 -19.93 8.09 11.65
N GLY A 170 -18.70 8.26 12.16
CA GLY A 170 -18.27 7.73 13.45
C GLY A 170 -17.84 6.27 13.43
N ALA A 171 -17.55 5.76 14.63
CA ALA A 171 -17.09 4.39 14.82
C ALA A 171 -18.14 3.39 14.31
N LEU A 172 -17.70 2.30 13.69
CA LEU A 172 -18.60 1.23 13.27
C LEU A 172 -18.99 0.40 14.50
N SER A 173 -20.27 0.43 14.87
CA SER A 173 -20.80 -0.51 15.85
C SER A 173 -20.80 -1.92 15.25
N LEU A 174 -20.27 -2.89 15.99
CA LEU A 174 -20.29 -4.31 15.62
C LEU A 174 -21.59 -5.01 16.00
N THR A 175 -22.39 -4.40 16.88
CA THR A 175 -23.71 -4.93 17.22
C THR A 175 -24.78 -4.32 16.32
N ARG A 176 -25.88 -5.06 16.16
CA ARG A 176 -27.07 -4.58 15.46
C ARG A 176 -27.58 -3.29 16.10
N LEU A 177 -27.77 -2.27 15.28
CA LEU A 177 -28.24 -0.95 15.71
C LEU A 177 -29.77 -0.87 15.72
N GLU A 178 -30.31 -0.07 16.64
CA GLU A 178 -31.74 0.29 16.66
C GLU A 178 -32.11 1.23 15.51
N LYS A 179 -31.19 2.10 15.09
CA LYS A 179 -31.32 2.97 13.90
C LYS A 179 -30.59 2.36 12.70
N LYS A 180 -31.12 2.58 11.50
CA LYS A 180 -30.51 2.10 10.25
C LYS A 180 -29.24 2.91 9.95
N ASP A 181 -28.14 2.22 9.70
CA ASP A 181 -26.92 2.79 9.12
C ASP A 181 -27.04 2.85 7.58
N GLY A 182 -26.13 3.59 6.93
CA GLY A 182 -25.89 3.46 5.49
C GLY A 182 -25.56 2.04 5.05
N LYS A 183 -25.91 1.73 3.79
CA LYS A 183 -25.77 0.36 3.24
C LYS A 183 -24.33 -0.14 3.31
N PHE A 184 -23.35 0.73 3.06
CA PHE A 184 -21.93 0.40 3.17
C PHE A 184 -21.56 -0.12 4.57
N ARG A 185 -21.94 0.62 5.62
CA ARG A 185 -21.65 0.25 7.02
C ARG A 185 -22.40 -1.02 7.44
N ALA A 186 -23.65 -1.16 7.00
CA ALA A 186 -24.44 -2.36 7.24
C ALA A 186 -23.81 -3.60 6.59
N LEU A 187 -23.28 -3.49 5.38
CA LEU A 187 -22.58 -4.58 4.69
C LEU A 187 -21.25 -4.93 5.36
N LEU A 188 -20.48 -3.96 5.84
CA LEU A 188 -19.28 -4.24 6.63
C LEU A 188 -19.58 -5.00 7.91
N ARG A 189 -20.64 -4.62 8.64
CA ARG A 189 -21.12 -5.40 9.79
C ARG A 189 -21.50 -6.82 9.38
N PHE A 190 -22.28 -6.97 8.30
CA PHE A 190 -22.69 -8.28 7.81
C PHE A 190 -21.48 -9.16 7.44
N ARG A 191 -20.42 -8.61 6.86
CA ARG A 191 -19.16 -9.32 6.59
C ARG A 191 -18.48 -9.81 7.87
N ILE A 192 -18.42 -8.96 8.89
CA ILE A 192 -17.83 -9.30 10.20
C ILE A 192 -18.65 -10.42 10.86
N GLU A 193 -19.97 -10.29 10.88
CA GLU A 193 -20.90 -11.32 11.38
C GLU A 193 -20.76 -12.65 10.61
N SER A 194 -20.45 -12.57 9.31
CA SER A 194 -20.20 -13.73 8.44
C SER A 194 -18.79 -14.34 8.60
N GLY A 195 -17.95 -13.81 9.50
CA GLY A 195 -16.66 -14.40 9.86
C GLY A 195 -15.41 -13.67 9.35
N ASP A 196 -15.52 -12.44 8.83
CA ASP A 196 -14.36 -11.65 8.40
C ASP A 196 -13.53 -11.16 9.60
N LYS A 197 -12.57 -11.99 10.03
CA LYS A 197 -11.70 -11.73 11.19
C LYS A 197 -10.69 -10.61 10.95
N HIS A 198 -10.28 -10.39 9.70
CA HIS A 198 -9.35 -9.32 9.37
C HIS A 198 -10.02 -7.96 9.51
N LEU A 199 -11.24 -7.82 8.96
CA LEU A 199 -12.05 -6.62 9.12
C LEU A 199 -12.45 -6.41 10.58
N GLU A 200 -12.85 -7.46 11.30
CA GLU A 200 -13.19 -7.38 12.73
C GLU A 200 -12.02 -6.82 13.55
N LYS A 201 -10.82 -7.39 13.39
CA LYS A 201 -9.59 -6.93 14.06
C LYS A 201 -9.28 -5.48 13.70
N HIS A 202 -9.45 -5.10 12.44
CA HIS A 202 -9.20 -3.74 11.96
C HIS A 202 -10.14 -2.73 12.61
N VAL A 203 -11.45 -3.00 12.63
CA VAL A 203 -12.46 -2.11 13.20
C VAL A 203 -12.26 -1.92 14.71
N LEU A 204 -11.85 -2.98 15.43
CA LEU A 204 -11.64 -2.92 16.88
C LEU A 204 -10.34 -2.21 17.29
N ASN A 205 -9.26 -2.36 16.51
CA ASN A 205 -7.93 -1.90 16.91
C ASN A 205 -7.46 -0.62 16.21
N SER A 206 -8.14 -0.19 15.14
CA SER A 206 -7.74 1.00 14.40
C SER A 206 -8.02 2.27 15.18
N SER A 207 -7.08 3.21 15.11
CA SER A 207 -7.33 4.59 15.53
C SER A 207 -8.41 5.21 14.64
N LYS A 208 -9.14 6.20 15.16
CA LYS A 208 -10.27 6.83 14.45
C LYS A 208 -9.90 7.36 13.05
N ASN A 209 -8.65 7.81 12.88
CA ASN A 209 -8.11 8.33 11.63
C ASN A 209 -7.58 7.27 10.64
N ALA A 210 -7.58 5.98 11.01
CA ALA A 210 -7.06 4.88 10.19
C ALA A 210 -8.11 3.80 9.91
N THR A 211 -9.40 4.16 10.02
CA THR A 211 -10.50 3.21 9.80
C THR A 211 -10.74 2.92 8.32
N TYR A 212 -10.37 3.83 7.42
CA TYR A 212 -10.62 3.76 5.97
C TYR A 212 -12.11 3.66 5.58
N MET A 213 -13.02 4.02 6.50
CA MET A 213 -14.47 3.93 6.28
C MET A 213 -15.13 5.31 6.09
N SER A 214 -14.38 6.40 6.14
CA SER A 214 -14.95 7.74 6.04
C SER A 214 -15.48 8.03 4.62
N PRO A 215 -16.44 8.94 4.46
CA PRO A 215 -16.93 9.35 3.14
C PRO A 215 -15.82 9.86 2.21
N ILE A 216 -14.79 10.49 2.77
CA ILE A 216 -13.63 10.97 2.00
C ILE A 216 -12.88 9.79 1.39
N ILE A 217 -12.52 8.78 2.21
CA ILE A 217 -11.83 7.58 1.73
C ILE A 217 -12.71 6.78 0.76
N GLN A 218 -14.02 6.69 1.00
CA GLN A 218 -14.94 6.06 0.06
C GLN A 218 -14.86 6.72 -1.32
N ASN A 219 -14.89 8.05 -1.38
CA ASN A 219 -14.77 8.80 -2.64
C ASN A 219 -13.37 8.63 -3.28
N GLU A 220 -12.29 8.60 -2.49
CA GLU A 220 -10.95 8.34 -3.02
C GLU A 220 -10.83 6.95 -3.65
N VAL A 221 -11.43 5.93 -3.02
CA VAL A 221 -11.48 4.56 -3.57
C VAL A 221 -12.32 4.55 -4.84
N ILE A 222 -13.49 5.19 -4.85
CA ILE A 222 -14.33 5.30 -6.06
C ILE A 222 -13.56 5.98 -7.20
N GLN A 223 -12.87 7.09 -6.91
CA GLN A 223 -12.08 7.80 -7.91
C GLN A 223 -10.95 6.92 -8.44
N THR A 224 -10.23 6.23 -7.57
CA THR A 224 -9.16 5.30 -7.99
C THR A 224 -9.71 4.19 -8.90
N CYS A 225 -10.87 3.62 -8.56
CA CYS A 225 -11.53 2.64 -9.42
C CYS A 225 -11.94 3.23 -10.76
N SER A 226 -12.51 4.44 -10.76
CA SER A 226 -12.88 5.18 -11.97
C SER A 226 -11.68 5.41 -12.86
N ASP A 227 -10.54 5.82 -12.31
CA ASP A 227 -9.30 6.09 -13.05
C ASP A 227 -8.79 4.80 -13.72
N ILE A 228 -8.76 3.67 -12.99
CA ILE A 228 -8.35 2.37 -13.53
C ILE A 228 -9.28 1.91 -14.66
N VAL A 229 -10.59 2.08 -14.50
CA VAL A 229 -11.57 1.71 -15.55
C VAL A 229 -11.38 2.60 -16.77
N THR A 230 -11.24 3.90 -16.56
CA THR A 230 -11.01 4.88 -17.63
C THR A 230 -9.73 4.56 -18.38
N GLU A 231 -8.62 4.32 -17.69
CA GLU A 231 -7.33 3.95 -18.30
C GLU A 231 -7.48 2.73 -19.22
N LYS A 232 -8.18 1.68 -18.77
CA LYS A 232 -8.43 0.48 -19.59
C LYS A 232 -9.36 0.73 -20.78
N VAL A 233 -10.31 1.65 -20.66
CA VAL A 233 -11.17 2.07 -21.78
C VAL A 233 -10.34 2.83 -22.81
N ILE A 234 -9.54 3.81 -22.35
CA ILE A 234 -8.68 4.62 -23.20
C ILE A 234 -7.61 3.78 -23.89
N ASP A 235 -6.98 2.83 -23.20
CA ASP A 235 -6.01 1.90 -23.83
C ASP A 235 -6.64 1.14 -25.01
N ARG A 236 -7.86 0.61 -24.83
CA ARG A 236 -8.60 -0.06 -25.90
C ARG A 236 -8.93 0.87 -27.07
N ILE A 237 -9.37 2.11 -26.79
CA ILE A 237 -9.68 3.11 -27.82
C ILE A 237 -8.41 3.52 -28.58
N SER A 238 -7.30 3.74 -27.89
CA SER A 238 -6.02 4.14 -28.47
C SER A 238 -5.46 3.08 -29.41
N ASN A 239 -5.68 1.80 -29.09
CA ASN A 239 -5.32 0.65 -29.92
C ASN A 239 -6.25 0.48 -31.13
N ALA A 240 -7.43 1.10 -31.14
CA ALA A 240 -8.33 1.07 -32.29
C ALA A 240 -7.76 1.89 -33.47
N GLU A 241 -8.11 1.46 -34.69
CA GLU A 241 -7.73 2.18 -35.91
C GLU A 241 -8.49 3.51 -36.04
N CYS A 242 -9.76 3.52 -35.65
CA CYS A 242 -10.60 4.71 -35.64
C CYS A 242 -11.69 4.63 -34.58
N PHE A 243 -12.25 5.78 -34.21
CA PHE A 243 -13.36 5.89 -33.27
C PHE A 243 -14.34 6.99 -33.67
N SER A 244 -15.51 7.00 -33.02
CA SER A 244 -16.51 8.06 -33.13
C SER A 244 -16.90 8.57 -31.75
N LEU A 245 -17.07 9.88 -31.63
CA LEU A 245 -17.59 10.53 -30.42
C LEU A 245 -19.11 10.42 -30.38
N LEU A 246 -19.66 10.17 -29.20
CA LEU A 246 -21.09 10.23 -28.94
C LEU A 246 -21.29 11.14 -27.73
N GLY A 247 -22.12 12.18 -27.87
CA GLY A 247 -22.35 13.15 -26.80
C GLY A 247 -23.83 13.42 -26.62
N ASP A 248 -24.27 13.49 -25.36
CA ASP A 248 -25.63 13.90 -25.01
C ASP A 248 -25.62 14.81 -23.77
N GLU A 249 -26.38 15.90 -23.84
CA GLU A 249 -26.50 16.87 -22.74
C GLU A 249 -27.52 16.37 -21.72
N THR A 250 -27.17 16.45 -20.44
CA THR A 250 -28.03 16.03 -19.33
C THR A 250 -27.81 16.93 -18.12
N MET A 251 -28.81 17.02 -17.27
CA MET A 251 -28.74 17.77 -16.02
C MET A 251 -28.60 16.80 -14.83
N ASP A 252 -27.73 17.12 -13.87
CA ASP A 252 -27.59 16.33 -12.66
C ASP A 252 -28.70 16.64 -11.62
N VAL A 253 -28.69 15.89 -10.51
CA VAL A 253 -29.69 16.05 -9.43
C VAL A 253 -29.66 17.41 -8.74
N SER A 254 -28.59 18.19 -8.90
CA SER A 254 -28.45 19.55 -8.36
C SER A 254 -28.88 20.64 -9.35
N GLY A 255 -29.23 20.25 -10.58
CA GLY A 255 -29.57 21.18 -11.66
C GLY A 255 -28.36 21.66 -12.45
N THR A 256 -27.19 21.02 -12.30
CA THR A 256 -25.98 21.38 -13.05
C THR A 256 -25.95 20.63 -14.38
N GLU A 257 -25.77 21.36 -15.47
CA GLU A 257 -25.66 20.81 -16.82
C GLU A 257 -24.33 20.07 -17.03
N GLN A 258 -24.39 18.92 -17.70
CA GLN A 258 -23.25 18.05 -17.96
C GLN A 258 -23.37 17.39 -19.34
N LEU A 259 -22.24 17.17 -19.99
CA LEU A 259 -22.17 16.39 -21.23
C LEU A 259 -21.76 14.97 -20.89
N SER A 260 -22.60 14.00 -21.23
CA SER A 260 -22.19 12.60 -21.25
C SER A 260 -21.33 12.35 -22.49
N LEU A 261 -20.13 11.78 -22.31
CA LEU A 261 -19.26 11.42 -23.43
C LEU A 261 -19.10 9.90 -23.48
N CYS A 262 -19.49 9.32 -24.62
CA CYS A 262 -19.26 7.93 -24.98
C CYS A 262 -18.39 7.86 -26.24
N ILE A 263 -17.61 6.80 -26.37
CA ILE A 263 -16.78 6.56 -27.56
C ILE A 263 -17.13 5.21 -28.16
N ARG A 264 -17.42 5.23 -29.47
CA ARG A 264 -17.71 4.05 -30.28
C ARG A 264 -16.51 3.67 -31.12
N TYR A 265 -16.08 2.42 -31.04
CA TYR A 265 -14.88 1.93 -31.75
C TYR A 265 -14.94 0.41 -31.96
N PHE A 266 -14.08 -0.10 -32.84
CA PHE A 266 -13.87 -1.54 -32.98
C PHE A 266 -12.69 -1.96 -32.12
N ASP A 267 -12.96 -2.83 -31.14
CA ASP A 267 -11.96 -3.55 -30.37
C ASP A 267 -11.53 -4.78 -31.18
N ILE A 268 -10.24 -4.88 -31.48
CA ILE A 268 -9.67 -5.97 -32.28
C ILE A 268 -8.63 -6.69 -31.41
N PRO A 269 -9.05 -7.64 -30.55
CA PRO A 269 -8.12 -8.44 -29.77
C PRO A 269 -7.33 -9.36 -30.69
N ASP A 270 -6.06 -9.63 -30.36
CA ASP A 270 -5.23 -10.57 -31.10
C ASP A 270 -5.95 -11.91 -31.28
N LEU A 271 -6.05 -12.36 -32.53
CA LEU A 271 -6.63 -13.64 -32.96
C LEU A 271 -8.16 -13.77 -32.80
N GLN A 272 -8.89 -12.69 -32.57
CA GLN A 272 -10.36 -12.69 -32.46
C GLN A 272 -11.05 -11.80 -33.51
N ALA A 273 -12.35 -12.03 -33.69
CA ALA A 273 -13.18 -11.20 -34.55
C ALA A 273 -13.32 -9.78 -33.96
N PRO A 274 -13.36 -8.72 -34.78
CA PRO A 274 -13.61 -7.37 -34.32
C PRO A 274 -14.92 -7.27 -33.54
N VAL A 275 -14.87 -6.65 -32.37
CA VAL A 275 -16.04 -6.40 -31.52
C VAL A 275 -16.34 -4.91 -31.55
N LEU A 276 -17.54 -4.55 -31.99
CA LEU A 276 -18.01 -3.18 -31.87
C LEU A 276 -18.30 -2.87 -30.41
N ARG A 277 -17.70 -1.80 -29.88
CA ARG A 277 -17.92 -1.32 -28.51
C ARG A 277 -18.39 0.12 -28.50
N GLU A 278 -19.17 0.43 -27.46
CA GLU A 278 -19.55 1.77 -27.05
C GLU A 278 -19.26 1.85 -25.55
N ASP A 279 -18.21 2.57 -25.18
CA ASP A 279 -17.82 2.72 -23.78
C ASP A 279 -18.07 4.15 -23.32
N PHE A 280 -18.70 4.28 -22.14
CA PHE A 280 -18.84 5.55 -21.45
C PHE A 280 -17.50 5.98 -20.88
N VAL A 281 -17.13 7.23 -21.12
CA VAL A 281 -15.84 7.81 -20.74
C VAL A 281 -15.97 8.75 -19.55
N GLY A 282 -17.12 9.42 -19.41
CA GLY A 282 -17.38 10.28 -18.28
C GLY A 282 -18.39 11.38 -18.57
N PHE A 283 -18.78 12.07 -17.51
CA PHE A 283 -19.50 13.33 -17.60
C PHE A 283 -18.51 14.48 -17.61
N ILE A 284 -18.80 15.49 -18.42
CA ILE A 284 -18.03 16.73 -18.49
C ILE A 284 -18.93 17.86 -18.01
N PRO A 285 -18.59 18.57 -16.92
CA PRO A 285 -19.43 19.66 -16.43
C PRO A 285 -19.46 20.80 -17.45
N ILE A 286 -20.67 21.32 -17.72
CA ILE A 286 -20.87 22.44 -18.64
C ILE A 286 -21.38 23.64 -17.85
N THR A 287 -20.71 24.78 -18.00
CA THR A 287 -21.15 26.07 -17.45
C THR A 287 -21.77 26.99 -18.50
N ASP A 288 -21.48 26.75 -19.78
CA ASP A 288 -22.01 27.48 -20.93
C ASP A 288 -22.36 26.50 -22.06
N GLN A 289 -23.62 26.53 -22.52
CA GLN A 289 -24.15 25.69 -23.59
C GLN A 289 -23.92 26.25 -25.00
N SER A 290 -23.10 27.30 -25.15
CA SER A 290 -22.68 27.78 -26.46
C SER A 290 -21.97 26.66 -27.23
N SER A 291 -22.24 26.56 -28.53
CA SER A 291 -21.64 25.54 -29.39
C SER A 291 -20.11 25.61 -29.44
N GLU A 292 -19.53 26.80 -29.22
CA GLU A 292 -18.10 26.99 -29.09
C GLU A 292 -17.56 26.37 -27.81
N ASN A 293 -18.17 26.68 -26.66
CA ASN A 293 -17.75 26.11 -25.39
C ASN A 293 -17.90 24.58 -25.38
N LEU A 294 -19.03 24.05 -25.86
CA LEU A 294 -19.26 22.61 -25.95
C LEU A 294 -18.19 21.90 -26.81
N ALA A 295 -17.85 22.45 -27.98
CA ALA A 295 -16.80 21.89 -28.82
C ALA A 295 -15.43 21.93 -28.14
N ASN A 296 -15.09 23.05 -27.49
CA ASN A 296 -13.82 23.21 -26.78
C ASN A 296 -13.71 22.24 -25.61
N VAL A 297 -14.78 22.07 -24.83
CA VAL A 297 -14.84 21.16 -23.69
C VAL A 297 -14.69 19.70 -24.13
N ILE A 298 -15.33 19.30 -25.23
CA ILE A 298 -15.16 17.96 -25.83
C ILE A 298 -13.70 17.73 -26.24
N LEU A 299 -13.12 18.69 -26.98
CA LEU A 299 -11.74 18.59 -27.48
C LEU A 299 -10.73 18.57 -26.33
N GLN A 300 -10.89 19.44 -25.34
CA GLN A 300 -10.07 19.46 -24.13
C GLN A 300 -10.16 18.12 -23.41
N ARG A 301 -11.36 17.55 -23.25
CA ARG A 301 -11.51 16.26 -22.59
C ARG A 301 -10.81 15.14 -23.37
N CYS A 302 -10.87 15.17 -24.71
CA CYS A 302 -10.15 14.21 -25.54
C CYS A 302 -8.63 14.36 -25.37
N ASP A 303 -8.12 15.59 -25.28
CA ASP A 303 -6.71 15.88 -25.04
C ASP A 303 -6.24 15.40 -23.65
N GLU A 304 -7.01 15.66 -22.60
CA GLU A 304 -6.75 15.17 -21.22
C GLU A 304 -6.67 13.64 -21.16
N LEU A 305 -7.44 12.96 -22.00
CA LEU A 305 -7.46 11.49 -22.12
C LEU A 305 -6.41 10.98 -23.11
N ASN A 306 -5.59 11.85 -23.70
CA ASN A 306 -4.60 11.54 -24.72
C ASN A 306 -5.17 10.81 -25.95
N LEU A 307 -6.40 11.14 -26.33
CA LEU A 307 -7.03 10.58 -27.52
C LEU A 307 -6.55 11.27 -28.78
N ASP A 308 -6.05 10.47 -29.73
CA ASP A 308 -5.67 10.98 -31.05
C ASP A 308 -6.91 11.28 -31.89
N MET A 309 -7.35 12.55 -31.85
CA MET A 309 -8.51 13.03 -32.60
C MET A 309 -8.35 12.92 -34.12
N THR A 310 -7.14 12.68 -34.66
CA THR A 310 -6.97 12.40 -36.10
C THR A 310 -7.57 11.06 -36.53
N LYS A 311 -7.77 10.14 -35.57
CA LYS A 311 -8.49 8.87 -35.72
C LYS A 311 -10.01 8.99 -35.58
N CYS A 312 -10.53 10.17 -35.23
CA CYS A 312 -11.96 10.40 -35.11
C CYS A 312 -12.61 10.47 -36.50
N VAL A 313 -13.52 9.53 -36.78
CA VAL A 313 -14.23 9.40 -38.07
C VAL A 313 -15.74 9.69 -37.97
N GLY A 314 -16.25 9.91 -36.76
CA GLY A 314 -17.67 10.17 -36.55
C GLY A 314 -17.93 10.96 -35.28
N GLN A 315 -19.05 11.65 -35.28
CA GLN A 315 -19.58 12.36 -34.11
C GLN A 315 -21.11 12.24 -34.12
N GLY A 316 -21.68 11.76 -33.02
CA GLY A 316 -23.10 11.53 -32.85
C GLY A 316 -23.66 12.42 -31.74
N TYR A 317 -24.52 13.37 -32.12
CA TYR A 317 -25.16 14.29 -31.19
C TYR A 317 -26.66 14.43 -31.49
N ASP A 318 -27.38 15.13 -30.63
CA ASP A 318 -28.76 15.49 -30.86
C ASP A 318 -28.91 16.48 -32.05
N GLY A 319 -30.15 16.90 -32.29
CA GLY A 319 -30.53 17.79 -33.39
C GLY A 319 -30.55 19.26 -33.02
N ALA A 320 -30.14 19.63 -31.80
CA ALA A 320 -30.18 21.00 -31.34
C ALA A 320 -29.27 21.88 -32.20
N ALA A 321 -29.63 23.15 -32.38
CA ALA A 321 -28.87 24.07 -33.24
C ALA A 321 -27.41 24.20 -32.79
N ASN A 322 -27.16 24.18 -31.47
CA ASN A 322 -25.82 24.25 -30.90
C ASN A 322 -24.98 23.01 -31.23
N MET A 323 -25.59 21.82 -31.35
CA MET A 323 -24.88 20.58 -31.67
C MET A 323 -24.78 20.35 -33.18
N ALA A 324 -25.93 20.35 -33.87
CA ALA A 324 -26.09 19.96 -35.26
C ALA A 324 -25.83 21.11 -36.27
N GLY A 325 -25.79 22.36 -35.82
CA GLY A 325 -25.71 23.55 -36.66
C GLY A 325 -24.59 23.49 -37.71
N HIS A 326 -24.95 23.72 -38.98
CA HIS A 326 -24.03 23.60 -40.12
C HIS A 326 -23.05 24.77 -40.30
N LEU A 327 -23.29 25.90 -39.62
CA LEU A 327 -22.43 27.09 -39.65
C LEU A 327 -21.57 27.20 -38.39
N SER A 328 -22.18 26.97 -37.23
CA SER A 328 -21.55 27.26 -35.93
C SER A 328 -21.80 26.17 -34.89
N GLY A 329 -22.45 25.06 -35.22
CA GLY A 329 -22.70 23.99 -34.26
C GLY A 329 -21.43 23.22 -33.92
N VAL A 330 -21.43 22.49 -32.80
CA VAL A 330 -20.33 21.64 -32.33
C VAL A 330 -19.81 20.76 -33.46
N GLN A 331 -20.72 20.15 -34.22
CA GLN A 331 -20.35 19.27 -35.32
C GLN A 331 -19.54 19.98 -36.41
N THR A 332 -19.85 21.23 -36.69
CA THR A 332 -19.11 22.02 -37.69
C THR A 332 -17.73 22.38 -37.15
N ARG A 333 -17.64 22.82 -35.90
CA ARG A 333 -16.39 23.22 -35.25
C ARG A 333 -15.37 22.10 -35.13
N ILE A 334 -15.81 20.92 -34.69
CA ILE A 334 -14.92 19.75 -34.60
C ILE A 334 -14.45 19.35 -36.00
N ARG A 335 -15.34 19.41 -37.01
CA ARG A 335 -15.02 19.01 -38.38
C ARG A 335 -14.11 19.98 -39.12
N GLU A 336 -14.04 21.25 -38.72
CA GLU A 336 -13.06 22.22 -39.23
C GLU A 336 -11.63 21.75 -38.95
N ASN A 337 -11.39 21.21 -37.75
CA ASN A 337 -10.09 20.68 -37.33
C ASN A 337 -9.90 19.21 -37.73
N TYR A 338 -10.97 18.42 -37.71
CA TYR A 338 -10.96 16.98 -37.98
C TYR A 338 -11.98 16.61 -39.07
N PRO A 339 -11.67 16.83 -40.36
CA PRO A 339 -12.62 16.69 -41.47
C PRO A 339 -13.23 15.28 -41.63
N LYS A 340 -12.57 14.26 -41.08
CA LYS A 340 -13.06 12.87 -41.07
C LYS A 340 -14.20 12.65 -40.08
N ALA A 341 -14.34 13.46 -39.03
CA ALA A 341 -15.37 13.32 -38.00
C ALA A 341 -16.77 13.68 -38.55
N ARG A 342 -17.45 12.72 -39.18
CA ARG A 342 -18.76 12.95 -39.80
C ARG A 342 -19.88 12.99 -38.77
N TYR A 343 -20.70 14.03 -38.85
CA TYR A 343 -21.89 14.16 -38.01
C TYR A 343 -22.97 13.15 -38.37
N ILE A 344 -23.53 12.50 -37.35
CA ILE A 344 -24.71 11.66 -37.42
C ILE A 344 -25.71 12.15 -36.39
N HIS A 345 -26.92 12.50 -36.83
CA HIS A 345 -28.00 12.90 -35.93
C HIS A 345 -28.53 11.67 -35.17
N CYS A 346 -28.57 11.77 -33.85
CA CYS A 346 -29.09 10.77 -32.93
C CYS A 346 -30.43 10.17 -33.41
N ALA A 347 -30.44 8.85 -33.64
CA ALA A 347 -31.61 8.14 -34.16
C ALA A 347 -32.78 8.17 -33.16
N SER A 348 -32.49 8.02 -31.86
CA SER A 348 -33.50 8.07 -30.80
C SER A 348 -34.18 9.44 -30.75
N HIS A 349 -33.40 10.52 -30.84
CA HIS A 349 -33.95 11.87 -30.88
C HIS A 349 -34.77 12.11 -32.15
N ARG A 350 -34.28 11.68 -33.32
CA ARG A 350 -35.05 11.74 -34.58
C ARG A 350 -36.37 11.01 -34.49
N LEU A 351 -36.38 9.81 -33.92
CA LEU A 351 -37.59 9.02 -33.72
C LEU A 351 -38.56 9.75 -32.80
N ASN A 352 -38.08 10.24 -31.66
CA ASN A 352 -38.90 10.96 -30.69
C ASN A 352 -39.52 12.25 -31.27
N LEU A 353 -38.74 13.03 -32.05
CA LEU A 353 -39.25 14.21 -32.76
C LEU A 353 -40.30 13.83 -33.80
N THR A 354 -40.07 12.75 -34.54
CA THR A 354 -41.04 12.26 -35.55
C THR A 354 -42.33 11.83 -34.88
N LEU A 355 -42.25 11.05 -33.79
CA LEU A 355 -43.42 10.62 -33.02
C LEU A 355 -44.17 11.82 -32.44
N SER A 356 -43.47 12.75 -31.77
CA SER A 356 -44.07 13.97 -31.21
C SER A 356 -44.82 14.79 -32.27
N ASN A 357 -44.23 14.95 -33.46
CA ASN A 357 -44.86 15.65 -34.57
C ASN A 357 -46.09 14.92 -35.10
N VAL A 358 -46.02 13.59 -35.25
CA VAL A 358 -47.14 12.77 -35.74
C VAL A 358 -48.29 12.74 -34.74
N MET A 359 -48.00 12.77 -33.43
CA MET A 359 -49.01 12.84 -32.37
C MET A 359 -49.81 14.15 -32.38
N SER A 360 -49.29 15.22 -32.99
CA SER A 360 -50.08 16.45 -33.20
C SER A 360 -51.23 16.28 -34.20
N VAL A 361 -51.25 15.17 -34.95
CA VAL A 361 -52.31 14.81 -35.89
C VAL A 361 -53.19 13.72 -35.27
N GLN A 362 -54.42 14.09 -34.92
CA GLN A 362 -55.37 13.26 -34.15
C GLN A 362 -55.51 11.81 -34.67
N GLN A 363 -55.54 11.63 -35.99
CA GLN A 363 -55.74 10.32 -36.63
C GLN A 363 -54.59 9.35 -36.33
N TYR A 364 -53.35 9.83 -36.36
CA TYR A 364 -52.19 8.99 -36.04
C TYR A 364 -52.06 8.77 -34.53
N ALA A 365 -52.42 9.78 -33.72
CA ALA A 365 -52.46 9.63 -32.26
C ALA A 365 -53.40 8.50 -31.82
N THR A 366 -54.59 8.42 -32.41
CA THR A 366 -55.57 7.35 -32.09
C THR A 366 -55.04 5.95 -32.47
N VAL A 367 -54.34 5.82 -33.61
CA VAL A 367 -53.75 4.54 -34.04
C VAL A 367 -52.60 4.13 -33.12
N LEU A 368 -51.71 5.06 -32.75
CA LEU A 368 -50.60 4.79 -31.84
C LEU A 368 -51.08 4.42 -30.43
N GLU A 369 -52.12 5.10 -29.91
CA GLU A 369 -52.73 4.74 -28.63
C GLU A 369 -53.35 3.34 -28.62
N LEU A 370 -53.92 2.89 -29.75
CA LEU A 370 -54.41 1.53 -29.91
C LEU A 370 -53.26 0.52 -29.94
N LEU A 371 -52.15 0.84 -30.60
CA LEU A 371 -50.98 -0.03 -30.68
C LEU A 371 -50.26 -0.19 -29.34
N VAL A 372 -50.22 0.84 -28.49
CA VAL A 372 -49.61 0.77 -27.15
C VAL A 372 -50.45 -0.08 -26.17
N LYS A 373 -51.74 -0.29 -26.46
CA LYS A 373 -52.65 -1.10 -25.65
C LYS A 373 -52.69 -2.58 -26.06
N LEU A 374 -52.09 -2.94 -27.20
CA LEU A 374 -51.85 -4.32 -27.64
C LEU A 374 -50.56 -4.85 -27.01
#